data_AF-A0A926V9C6-F1
#
_entry.id   AF-A0A926V9C6-F1
#
_cell.length_a   1.000
_cell.length_b   1.000
_cell.length_c   1.000
_cell.angle_alpha   90.00
_cell.angle_beta   90.00
_cell.angle_gamma   90.00
#
_symmetry.space_group_name_H-M   'P 1'
#
loop_
_entity.id
_entity.type
_entity.pdbx_description
1 polymer ?
#
loop_
_entity_poly.entity_id
_entity_poly.type
_entity_poly.pdbx_seq_one_letter_code
_entity_poly.pdbx_strand_id
1 'polypeptide(L)'
;MEPDYLPTEVILTHPRQSLGNINLDWAPQPGNYLDLEGKTYAVLERRHRYQLRLGRYKLHKIALYVQSAPRPTERSIIEGRWVLGDADCRFNAHSELIRCAVNPEGPCDRCRFYEKSSMQ
;
A
#
# COMPACT_ATOMS: atom_id res chain seq x y z
N MET A 1 6.84 22.34 4.58
CA MET A 1 6.24 21.69 3.41
C MET A 1 4.96 21.07 3.94
N GLU A 2 3.79 21.63 3.62
CA GLU A 2 2.52 21.07 4.11
C GLU A 2 2.44 19.61 3.65
N PRO A 3 2.08 18.66 4.52
CA PRO A 3 1.73 17.33 4.07
C PRO A 3 0.48 17.49 3.22
N ASP A 4 0.67 17.42 1.90
CA ASP A 4 -0.38 17.42 0.91
C ASP A 4 -1.20 16.13 1.12
N TYR A 5 -2.10 16.12 2.10
CA TYR A 5 -3.16 15.13 2.28
C TYR A 5 -4.14 15.28 1.11
N LEU A 6 -3.67 14.92 -0.08
CA LEU A 6 -4.43 15.04 -1.30
C LEU A 6 -5.52 13.97 -1.29
N PRO A 7 -6.78 14.34 -1.57
CA PRO A 7 -7.84 13.36 -1.67
C PRO A 7 -7.46 12.35 -2.74
N THR A 8 -7.51 11.07 -2.36
CA THR A 8 -7.22 9.96 -3.25
C THR A 8 -8.52 9.24 -3.58
N GLU A 9 -8.92 9.30 -4.85
CA GLU A 9 -10.06 8.53 -5.34
C GLU A 9 -9.64 7.12 -5.68
N VAL A 10 -10.34 6.15 -5.14
CA VAL A 10 -10.13 4.74 -5.43
C VAL A 10 -11.16 4.31 -6.47
N ILE A 11 -10.69 3.75 -7.58
CA ILE A 11 -11.52 3.40 -8.74
C ILE A 11 -11.30 1.91 -9.04
N LEU A 12 -12.32 1.09 -8.86
CA LEU A 12 -12.29 -0.29 -9.34
C LEU A 12 -12.24 -0.28 -10.87
N THR A 13 -11.37 -1.08 -11.49
CA THR A 13 -11.20 -1.11 -12.95
C THR A 13 -12.26 -1.94 -13.67
N HIS A 14 -12.79 -2.98 -13.01
CA HIS A 14 -13.80 -3.87 -13.59
C HIS A 14 -14.79 -4.41 -12.54
N PRO A 15 -16.10 -4.07 -12.64
CA PRO A 15 -16.63 -2.99 -13.48
C PRO A 15 -16.05 -1.64 -13.05
N ARG A 16 -15.97 -0.66 -13.97
CA ARG A 16 -15.43 0.66 -13.64
C ARG A 16 -16.36 1.39 -12.67
N GLN A 17 -15.94 1.54 -11.42
CA GLN A 17 -16.73 2.24 -10.40
C GLN A 17 -15.82 2.99 -9.42
N SER A 18 -16.26 4.17 -8.99
CA SER A 18 -15.60 4.88 -7.88
C SER A 18 -15.99 4.20 -6.57
N LEU A 19 -15.00 3.80 -5.78
CA LEU A 19 -15.16 3.22 -4.45
C LEU A 19 -15.14 4.30 -3.35
N GLY A 20 -14.88 5.57 -3.70
CA GLY A 20 -14.86 6.69 -2.77
C GLY A 20 -13.54 7.47 -2.79
N ASN A 21 -13.47 8.48 -1.94
CA ASN A 21 -12.26 9.28 -1.71
C ASN A 21 -11.75 9.02 -0.30
N ILE A 22 -10.47 8.72 -0.18
CA ILE A 22 -9.78 8.48 1.09
C ILE A 22 -8.55 9.39 1.19
N ASN A 23 -8.18 9.70 2.42
CA ASN A 23 -6.90 10.34 2.71
C ASN A 23 -5.92 9.24 3.08
N LEU A 24 -4.84 9.12 2.32
CA LEU A 24 -3.75 8.19 2.58
C LEU A 24 -2.55 8.97 3.09
N ASP A 25 -1.92 8.45 4.13
CA ASP A 25 -0.66 8.92 4.71
C ASP A 25 0.56 8.32 3.99
N TRP A 26 0.33 7.54 2.94
CA TRP A 26 1.33 6.94 2.06
C TRP A 26 0.95 7.10 0.59
N ALA A 27 1.89 6.79 -0.30
CA ALA A 27 1.71 6.90 -1.74
C ALA A 27 1.73 5.51 -2.41
N PRO A 28 0.57 4.83 -2.53
CA PRO A 28 0.51 3.48 -3.10
C PRO A 28 1.01 3.44 -4.53
N GLN A 29 1.96 2.55 -4.81
CA GLN A 29 2.45 2.32 -6.16
C GLN A 29 1.75 1.11 -6.79
N PRO A 30 1.77 0.99 -8.13
CA PRO A 30 1.38 -0.24 -8.80
C PRO A 30 2.09 -1.46 -8.20
N GLY A 31 1.34 -2.54 -7.96
CA GLY A 31 1.83 -3.74 -7.27
C GLY A 31 1.67 -3.74 -5.75
N ASN A 32 1.31 -2.60 -5.16
CA ASN A 32 0.90 -2.52 -3.75
C ASN A 32 -0.55 -2.98 -3.59
N TYR A 33 -0.93 -3.21 -2.34
CA TYR A 33 -2.28 -3.60 -1.96
C TYR A 33 -2.89 -2.50 -1.09
N LEU A 34 -4.20 -2.33 -1.20
CA LEU A 34 -5.00 -1.39 -0.42
C LEU A 34 -6.17 -2.14 0.20
N ASP A 35 -6.33 -2.01 1.51
CA ASP A 35 -7.53 -2.47 2.21
C ASP A 35 -8.51 -1.31 2.33
N LEU A 36 -9.73 -1.51 1.83
CA LEU A 36 -10.82 -0.53 1.89
C LEU A 36 -12.12 -1.27 2.23
N GLU A 37 -12.78 -0.85 3.30
CA GLU A 37 -14.03 -1.45 3.81
C GLU A 37 -13.95 -2.98 3.98
N GLY A 38 -12.81 -3.47 4.49
CA GLY A 38 -12.58 -4.90 4.73
C GLY A 38 -12.32 -5.73 3.47
N LYS A 39 -12.27 -5.11 2.29
CA LYS A 39 -11.89 -5.74 1.02
C LYS A 39 -10.48 -5.33 0.63
N THR A 40 -9.73 -6.28 0.09
CA THR A 40 -8.37 -6.06 -0.40
C THR A 40 -8.39 -5.83 -1.91
N TYR A 41 -7.64 -4.83 -2.35
CA TYR A 41 -7.49 -4.47 -3.74
C TYR A 41 -6.02 -4.36 -4.13
N ALA A 42 -5.66 -4.89 -5.29
CA ALA A 42 -4.35 -4.65 -5.90
C ALA A 42 -4.37 -3.31 -6.63
N VAL A 43 -3.38 -2.46 -6.38
CA VAL A 43 -3.18 -1.20 -7.09
C VAL A 43 -2.55 -1.51 -8.44
N LEU A 44 -3.26 -1.16 -9.51
CA LEU A 44 -2.81 -1.37 -10.89
C LEU A 44 -2.19 -0.11 -11.48
N GLU A 45 -2.75 1.06 -11.16
CA GLU A 45 -2.27 2.33 -11.67
C GLU A 45 -2.51 3.45 -10.66
N ARG A 46 -1.54 4.38 -10.58
CA ARG A 46 -1.68 5.63 -9.84
C ARG A 46 -1.57 6.80 -10.80
N ARG A 47 -2.66 7.57 -10.95
CA ARG A 47 -2.70 8.79 -11.77
C ARG A 47 -2.73 10.03 -10.92
N HIS A 48 -1.82 10.96 -11.20
CA HIS A 48 -1.92 12.33 -10.73
C HIS A 48 -2.94 13.11 -11.56
N ARG A 49 -3.80 13.90 -10.91
CA ARG A 49 -4.67 14.88 -11.58
C ARG A 49 -4.23 16.28 -11.17
N TYR A 50 -3.74 17.03 -12.15
CA TYR A 50 -3.30 18.40 -11.98
C TYR A 50 -4.39 19.37 -12.42
N GLN A 51 -4.44 20.53 -11.78
CA GLN A 51 -5.31 21.65 -12.17
C GLN A 51 -4.47 22.91 -12.32
N LEU A 52 -4.75 23.69 -13.38
CA LEU A 52 -4.14 25.01 -13.57
C LEU A 52 -4.76 26.01 -12.57
N ARG A 53 -3.94 26.57 -11.68
CA ARG A 53 -4.33 27.56 -10.67
C ARG A 53 -3.29 28.69 -10.65
N LEU A 54 -3.73 29.94 -10.83
CA LEU A 54 -2.86 31.12 -10.79
C LEU A 54 -1.61 30.98 -11.71
N GLY A 55 -1.83 30.49 -12.94
CA GLY A 55 -0.75 30.33 -13.93
C GLY A 55 0.21 29.15 -13.68
N ARG A 56 -0.07 28.26 -12.73
CA ARG A 56 0.76 27.06 -12.46
C ARG A 56 -0.10 25.80 -12.33
N TYR A 57 0.40 24.68 -12.83
CA TYR A 57 -0.23 23.38 -12.57
C TYR A 57 0.07 22.96 -11.14
N LYS A 58 -0.99 22.70 -10.36
CA LYS A 58 -0.91 22.17 -9.01
C LYS A 58 -1.54 20.79 -8.96
N LEU A 59 -0.93 19.87 -8.20
CA LEU A 59 -1.52 18.57 -7.95
C LEU A 59 -2.82 18.79 -7.18
N HIS A 60 -3.94 18.36 -7.75
CA HIS A 60 -5.27 18.60 -7.18
C HIS A 60 -5.81 17.34 -6.51
N LYS A 61 -5.55 16.17 -7.12
CA LYS A 61 -6.12 14.89 -6.70
C LYS A 61 -5.24 13.73 -7.18
N ILE A 62 -5.29 12.61 -6.48
CA ILE A 62 -4.74 11.34 -6.94
C ILE A 62 -5.90 10.40 -7.27
N ALA A 63 -5.77 9.61 -8.35
CA ALA A 63 -6.68 8.53 -8.66
C ALA A 63 -5.91 7.20 -8.64
N LEU A 64 -6.33 6.26 -7.81
CA LEU A 64 -5.85 4.90 -7.76
C LEU A 64 -6.82 4.01 -8.52
N TYR A 65 -6.33 3.35 -9.56
CA TYR A 65 -7.07 2.30 -10.25
C TYR A 65 -6.68 0.97 -9.64
N VAL A 66 -7.68 0.26 -9.15
CA VAL A 66 -7.50 -0.96 -8.38
C VAL A 66 -8.34 -2.09 -8.95
N GLN A 67 -7.96 -3.32 -8.62
CA GLN A 67 -8.72 -4.52 -8.90
C GLN A 67 -8.91 -5.31 -7.60
N SER A 68 -10.08 -5.92 -7.41
CA SER A 68 -10.28 -6.83 -6.29
C SER A 68 -9.26 -7.95 -6.32
N ALA A 69 -8.60 -8.20 -5.20
CA ALA A 69 -7.58 -9.21 -5.08
C ALA A 69 -7.78 -10.01 -3.78
N PRO A 70 -7.43 -11.30 -3.76
CA PRO A 70 -7.37 -12.03 -2.50
C PRO A 70 -6.31 -11.38 -1.59
N ARG A 71 -6.44 -11.62 -0.28
CA ARG A 71 -5.39 -11.20 0.66
C ARG A 71 -4.07 -11.88 0.30
N PRO A 72 -2.97 -11.13 0.18
CA PRO A 72 -1.66 -11.69 -0.13
C PRO A 72 -1.17 -12.58 1.02
N THR A 73 -0.71 -13.80 0.70
CA THR A 73 -0.32 -14.83 1.68
C THR A 73 1.01 -14.56 2.38
N GLU A 74 1.91 -13.81 1.74
CA GLU A 74 3.25 -13.53 2.26
C GLU A 74 3.43 -12.08 2.69
N ARG A 75 2.33 -11.39 3.02
CA ARG A 75 2.37 -10.00 3.47
C ARG A 75 1.59 -9.85 4.76
N SER A 76 2.00 -8.87 5.55
CA SER A 76 1.33 -8.47 6.78
C SER A 76 0.88 -7.02 6.70
N ILE A 77 -0.11 -6.63 7.50
CA ILE A 77 -0.56 -5.25 7.59
C ILE A 77 0.11 -4.58 8.78
N ILE A 78 0.79 -3.46 8.55
CA ILE A 78 1.32 -2.57 9.58
C ILE A 78 0.76 -1.17 9.29
N GLU A 79 0.05 -0.58 10.26
CA GLU A 79 -0.51 0.79 10.14
C GLU A 79 -1.30 1.02 8.84
N GLY A 80 -2.06 0.01 8.39
CA GLY A 80 -2.85 0.09 7.15
C GLY A 80 -2.07 -0.12 5.85
N ARG A 81 -0.78 -0.48 5.93
CA ARG A 81 0.11 -0.73 4.79
C ARG A 81 0.51 -2.20 4.72
N TRP A 82 0.56 -2.74 3.51
CA TRP A 82 0.97 -4.12 3.27
C TRP A 82 2.49 -4.23 3.15
N VAL A 83 3.14 -4.83 4.14
CA VAL A 83 4.58 -5.10 4.14
C VAL A 83 4.86 -6.55 3.75
N LEU A 84 6.01 -6.81 3.14
CA LEU A 84 6.42 -8.15 2.77
C LEU A 84 6.91 -8.92 4.00
N GLY A 85 6.44 -10.15 4.17
CA GLY A 85 6.76 -11.00 5.31
C GLY A 85 5.84 -10.85 6.51
N ASP A 86 6.24 -11.55 7.57
CA ASP A 86 5.57 -11.54 8.85
C ASP A 86 5.98 -10.29 9.65
N ALA A 87 5.00 -9.45 9.97
CA ALA A 87 5.19 -8.22 10.75
C ALA A 87 5.61 -8.52 12.20
N ASP A 88 5.31 -9.72 12.71
CA ASP A 88 5.73 -10.13 14.04
C ASP A 88 7.21 -10.54 14.07
N CYS A 89 7.93 -10.60 12.94
CA CYS A 89 9.35 -10.90 12.94
C CYS A 89 10.19 -9.67 13.27
N ARG A 90 11.09 -9.75 14.27
CA ARG A 90 11.97 -8.63 14.67
C ARG A 90 12.86 -8.09 13.55
N PHE A 91 13.10 -8.91 12.52
CA PHE A 91 13.95 -8.57 11.39
C PHE A 91 13.15 -8.03 10.19
N ASN A 92 11.82 -7.98 10.26
CA ASN A 92 11.01 -7.46 9.17
C ASN A 92 11.45 -6.02 8.85
N ALA A 93 11.66 -5.73 7.57
CA ALA A 93 12.09 -4.40 7.13
C ALA A 93 10.96 -3.36 7.10
N HIS A 94 9.73 -3.77 7.45
CA HIS A 94 8.49 -3.00 7.34
C HIS A 94 8.34 -2.36 5.94
N SER A 95 8.76 -3.10 4.91
CA SER A 95 8.85 -2.63 3.54
C SER A 95 7.92 -3.43 2.63
N GLU A 96 7.34 -2.74 1.66
CA GLU A 96 6.46 -3.33 0.63
C GLU A 96 7.23 -4.20 -0.37
N LEU A 97 8.55 -3.98 -0.47
CA LEU A 97 9.42 -4.58 -1.48
C LEU A 97 10.44 -5.56 -0.89
N ILE A 98 10.91 -5.31 0.34
CA ILE A 98 11.96 -6.10 0.97
C ILE A 98 11.42 -6.73 2.25
N ARG A 99 11.61 -8.05 2.40
CA ARG A 99 11.18 -8.79 3.58
C ARG A 99 12.06 -8.49 4.79
N CYS A 100 13.35 -8.79 4.66
CA CYS A 100 14.39 -8.51 5.65
C CYS A 100 15.78 -8.64 5.00
N ALA A 101 16.82 -8.15 5.68
CA ALA A 101 18.19 -8.25 5.19
C ALA A 101 18.75 -9.68 5.23
N VAL A 102 18.33 -10.50 6.21
CA VAL A 102 18.92 -11.82 6.48
C VAL A 102 18.28 -12.97 5.70
N ASN A 103 17.07 -12.77 5.18
CA ASN A 103 16.34 -13.74 4.35
C ASN A 103 15.42 -13.02 3.35
N PRO A 104 15.97 -12.30 2.36
CA PRO A 104 15.18 -11.50 1.43
C PRO A 104 14.25 -12.34 0.53
N GLU A 105 14.72 -13.52 0.09
CA GLU A 105 14.02 -14.37 -0.89
C GLU A 105 13.12 -15.45 -0.26
N GLY A 106 13.33 -15.80 1.01
CA GLY A 106 12.65 -16.93 1.66
C GLY A 106 11.42 -16.52 2.47
N PRO A 107 10.37 -17.35 2.54
CA PRO A 107 9.23 -17.09 3.40
C PRO A 107 9.60 -17.22 4.89
N CYS A 108 8.80 -16.60 5.75
CA CYS A 108 9.06 -16.52 7.19
C CYS A 108 8.85 -17.85 7.93
N ASP A 109 7.90 -18.67 7.48
CA ASP A 109 7.46 -19.94 8.10
C ASP A 109 8.58 -21.00 8.24
N ARG A 110 9.54 -21.02 7.32
CA ARG A 110 10.70 -21.93 7.31
C ARG A 110 12.04 -21.21 7.50
N CYS A 111 12.01 -19.95 7.95
CA CYS A 111 13.20 -19.14 8.11
C CYS A 111 13.93 -19.48 9.41
N ARG A 112 15.19 -19.96 9.32
CA ARG A 112 16.05 -20.23 10.49
C ARG A 112 16.40 -18.98 11.32
N PHE A 113 16.23 -17.79 10.76
CA PHE A 113 16.49 -16.51 11.41
C PHE A 113 15.22 -15.88 11.98
N TYR A 114 14.06 -16.53 11.84
CA TYR A 114 12.82 -15.98 12.35
C TYR A 114 12.90 -15.80 13.86
N GLU A 115 12.53 -14.62 14.34
CA GLU A 115 12.40 -14.34 15.75
C GLU A 115 11.20 -13.44 15.98
N LYS A 116 10.28 -13.90 16.84
CA LYS A 116 9.08 -13.15 17.17
C LYS A 116 9.46 -11.91 17.97
N SER A 117 9.01 -10.75 17.51
CA SER A 117 9.12 -9.48 18.19
C SER A 117 8.38 -9.61 19.51
N SER A 118 9.10 -9.39 20.60
CA SER A 118 8.47 -9.33 21.92
C SER A 118 7.67 -8.05 21.96
N MET A 119 6.34 -8.12 21.94
CA MET A 119 5.50 -6.93 22.15
C MET A 119 5.90 -6.27 23.47
N GLN A 120 6.26 -4.99 23.40
CA GLN A 120 6.19 -4.06 24.52
C GLN A 120 4.93 -3.21 24.35
#